data_AF-A0A7Y2F8D3-F1
#
_entry.id   AF-A0A7Y2F8D3-F1
#
_cell.length_a   1.000
_cell.length_b   1.000
_cell.length_c   1.000
_cell.angle_alpha   90.00
_cell.angle_beta   90.00
_cell.angle_gamma   90.00
#
_symmetry.space_group_name_H-M   'P 1'
#
loop_
_entity.id
_entity.type
_entity.pdbx_description
1 polymer ?
#
loop_
_entity_poly.entity_id
_entity_poly.type
_entity_poly.pdbx_seq_one_letter_code
_entity_poly.pdbx_strand_id
1 'polypeptide(L)'
;MTSEPKRLLLIDENVRDAGGHYLELATLLMEGAKRLGYQPTLATNRCFAATDAPAQSNSVLANSVSADGLTNDDLANDDLGPDQFLPCFRSRRMNQWSLGVDGHSQVRRDLDGRPTGRPAIRRLIQSMRDALSRRSRQPKVMVSEWSEDFLHVIHQFKPERGDRILVNTTDDFVMLGLANALQHCRSEHPLQIDVIFHFALYAA
;
A
#
# COMPACT_ATOMS: atom_id res chain seq x y z
N MET A 1 -17.65 -26.18 -15.71
CA MET A 1 -17.54 -25.52 -14.39
C MET A 1 -16.61 -24.33 -14.56
N THR A 2 -17.17 -23.14 -14.72
CA THR A 2 -16.39 -21.90 -14.72
C THR A 2 -15.93 -21.67 -13.29
N SER A 3 -14.61 -21.68 -13.03
CA SER A 3 -14.08 -21.30 -11.72
C SER A 3 -14.45 -19.84 -11.47
N GLU A 4 -14.96 -19.54 -10.27
CA GLU A 4 -15.14 -18.17 -9.81
C GLU A 4 -13.85 -17.34 -10.06
N PRO A 5 -13.99 -16.07 -10.47
CA PRO A 5 -12.84 -15.23 -10.79
C PRO A 5 -11.99 -14.99 -9.54
N LYS A 6 -10.66 -15.06 -9.68
CA LYS A 6 -9.73 -14.86 -8.56
C LYS A 6 -9.70 -13.38 -8.20
N ARG A 7 -10.04 -12.99 -6.97
CA ARG A 7 -10.01 -11.57 -6.59
C ARG A 7 -8.61 -11.18 -6.10
N LEU A 8 -8.19 -9.96 -6.39
CA LEU A 8 -6.95 -9.38 -5.91
C LEU A 8 -7.25 -8.04 -5.23
N LEU A 9 -6.90 -7.91 -3.96
CA LEU A 9 -6.88 -6.63 -3.28
C LEU A 9 -5.47 -6.05 -3.38
N LEU A 10 -5.28 -5.01 -4.18
CA LEU A 10 -4.05 -4.21 -4.21
C LEU A 10 -4.19 -3.07 -3.19
N ILE A 11 -3.21 -2.90 -2.32
CA ILE A 11 -3.15 -1.82 -1.33
C ILE A 11 -1.99 -0.91 -1.71
N ASP A 12 -2.26 0.37 -1.92
CA ASP A 12 -1.25 1.41 -2.10
C ASP A 12 -1.73 2.74 -1.50
N GLU A 13 -1.35 3.02 -0.26
CA GLU A 13 -1.74 4.25 0.43
C GLU A 13 -1.03 5.51 -0.10
N ASN A 14 -0.07 5.35 -1.01
CA ASN A 14 0.64 6.45 -1.65
C ASN A 14 -0.12 7.03 -2.85
N VAL A 15 -1.14 6.31 -3.35
CA VAL A 15 -2.08 6.82 -4.36
C VAL A 15 -3.05 7.81 -3.70
N ARG A 16 -2.89 9.11 -3.98
CA ARG A 16 -3.67 10.19 -3.34
C ARG A 16 -4.43 11.07 -4.32
N ASP A 17 -4.02 11.07 -5.58
CA ASP A 17 -4.57 11.87 -6.65
C ASP A 17 -4.51 11.07 -7.97
N ALA A 18 -5.24 11.58 -8.95
CA ALA A 18 -5.41 11.03 -10.29
C ALA A 18 -4.12 11.04 -11.15
N GLY A 19 -3.01 11.56 -10.63
CA GLY A 19 -1.77 11.73 -11.39
C GLY A 19 -0.56 11.29 -10.57
N GLY A 20 0.49 10.84 -11.27
CA GLY A 20 1.78 10.54 -10.67
C GLY A 20 2.13 9.06 -10.63
N HIS A 21 3.41 8.81 -10.32
CA HIS A 21 4.04 7.50 -10.50
C HIS A 21 3.43 6.37 -9.66
N TYR A 22 2.77 6.67 -8.53
CA TYR A 22 2.12 5.64 -7.71
C TYR A 22 0.87 5.08 -8.38
N LEU A 23 0.02 5.95 -8.94
CA LEU A 23 -1.17 5.50 -9.64
C LEU A 23 -0.80 4.75 -10.92
N GLU A 24 0.19 5.27 -11.68
CA GLU A 24 0.68 4.61 -12.89
C GLU A 24 1.16 3.17 -12.60
N LEU A 25 1.99 2.99 -11.57
CA LEU A 25 2.46 1.67 -11.15
C LEU A 25 1.30 0.77 -10.70
N ALA A 26 0.38 1.30 -9.89
CA ALA A 26 -0.78 0.55 -9.42
C ALA A 26 -1.66 0.08 -10.59
N THR A 27 -1.91 0.94 -11.57
CA THR A 27 -2.66 0.61 -12.79
C THR A 27 -1.96 -0.48 -13.60
N LEU A 28 -0.64 -0.39 -13.81
CA LEU A 28 0.12 -1.44 -14.51
C LEU A 28 0.02 -2.80 -13.79
N LEU A 29 0.09 -2.80 -12.45
CA LEU A 29 -0.09 -4.02 -11.65
C LEU A 29 -1.50 -4.58 -11.78
N MET A 30 -2.54 -3.73 -11.73
CA MET A 30 -3.93 -4.15 -11.91
C MET A 30 -4.17 -4.72 -13.31
N GLU A 31 -3.67 -4.08 -14.36
CA GLU A 31 -3.77 -4.59 -15.73
C GLU A 31 -3.06 -5.93 -15.90
N GLY A 32 -1.85 -6.06 -15.35
CA GLY A 32 -1.12 -7.33 -15.32
C GLY A 32 -1.91 -8.43 -14.60
N ALA A 33 -2.54 -8.11 -13.48
CA ALA A 33 -3.38 -9.04 -12.74
C ALA A 33 -4.63 -9.46 -13.56
N LYS A 34 -5.30 -8.52 -14.24
CA LYS A 34 -6.42 -8.83 -15.15
C LYS A 34 -6.00 -9.81 -16.25
N ARG A 35 -4.83 -9.61 -16.87
CA ARG A 35 -4.27 -10.54 -17.89
C ARG A 35 -4.02 -11.95 -17.35
N LEU A 36 -3.81 -12.09 -16.04
CA LEU A 36 -3.66 -13.38 -15.35
C LEU A 36 -5.00 -13.96 -14.85
N GLY A 37 -6.13 -13.32 -15.18
CA GLY A 37 -7.47 -13.76 -14.80
C GLY A 37 -7.90 -13.34 -13.39
N TYR A 38 -7.26 -12.32 -12.81
CA TYR A 38 -7.71 -11.74 -11.55
C TYR A 38 -8.72 -10.60 -11.76
N GLN A 39 -9.55 -10.37 -10.74
CA GLN A 39 -10.37 -9.17 -10.59
C GLN A 39 -9.75 -8.27 -9.52
N PRO A 40 -8.96 -7.25 -9.90
CA PRO A 40 -8.29 -6.39 -8.95
C PRO A 40 -9.20 -5.30 -8.38
N THR A 41 -9.01 -4.99 -7.11
CA THR A 41 -9.54 -3.83 -6.40
C THR A 41 -8.37 -3.08 -5.76
N LEU A 42 -8.28 -1.78 -5.95
CA LEU A 42 -7.22 -0.93 -5.41
C LEU A 42 -7.70 -0.15 -4.19
N ALA A 43 -7.15 -0.44 -3.02
CA ALA A 43 -7.29 0.37 -1.82
C ALA A 43 -6.26 1.50 -1.81
N THR A 44 -6.75 2.74 -1.76
CA THR A 44 -5.94 3.96 -1.87
C THR A 44 -6.02 4.82 -0.61
N ASN A 45 -5.30 5.94 -0.62
CA ASN A 45 -5.52 6.99 0.35
C ASN A 45 -6.94 7.56 0.24
N ARG A 46 -7.57 7.89 1.37
CA ARG A 46 -8.91 8.51 1.39
C ARG A 46 -9.01 9.85 0.64
N CYS A 47 -7.88 10.51 0.40
CA CYS A 47 -7.84 11.75 -0.37
C CYS A 47 -8.02 11.52 -1.88
N PHE A 48 -7.91 10.28 -2.35
CA PHE A 48 -8.09 9.93 -3.75
C PHE A 48 -9.55 10.16 -4.17
N ALA A 49 -9.75 11.15 -5.04
CA ALA A 49 -11.03 11.40 -5.67
C ALA A 49 -11.15 10.49 -6.90
N ALA A 50 -11.85 9.37 -6.75
CA ALA A 50 -12.06 8.42 -7.86
C ALA A 50 -12.77 9.06 -9.07
N THR A 51 -13.54 10.14 -8.86
CA THR A 51 -14.19 10.91 -9.92
C THR A 51 -13.24 11.73 -10.80
N ASP A 52 -12.00 11.95 -10.36
CA ASP A 52 -11.00 12.72 -11.12
C ASP A 52 -9.94 11.83 -11.77
N ALA A 53 -10.01 10.50 -11.56
CA ALA A 53 -9.10 9.56 -12.20
C ALA A 53 -9.18 9.78 -13.72
N PRO A 54 -8.05 10.04 -14.41
CA PRO A 54 -8.11 10.43 -15.80
C PRO A 54 -8.61 9.22 -16.57
N ALA A 55 -9.73 9.36 -17.27
CA ALA A 55 -9.99 8.51 -18.42
C ALA A 55 -8.83 8.73 -19.40
N GLN A 56 -7.86 7.82 -19.36
CA GLN A 56 -6.71 7.72 -20.26
C GLN A 56 -5.62 8.81 -20.15
N SER A 57 -4.38 8.35 -19.94
CA SER A 57 -3.22 8.95 -20.61
C SER A 57 -2.34 7.84 -21.19
N ASN A 58 -2.84 7.26 -22.29
CA ASN A 58 -1.98 6.56 -23.26
C ASN A 58 -1.03 7.60 -23.90
N SER A 59 0.14 7.86 -23.31
CA SER A 59 1.23 8.50 -24.07
C SER A 59 2.66 8.29 -23.55
N VAL A 60 2.91 7.69 -22.37
CA VAL A 60 4.29 7.63 -21.85
C VAL A 60 5.01 6.29 -22.07
N LEU A 61 4.30 5.19 -22.33
CA LEU A 61 4.93 3.86 -22.53
C LEU A 61 4.88 3.32 -23.97
N ALA A 62 4.37 4.06 -24.95
CA ALA A 62 4.26 3.60 -26.33
C ALA A 62 5.61 3.47 -27.09
N ASN A 63 6.75 3.73 -26.44
CA ASN A 63 8.07 3.59 -27.05
C ASN A 63 8.99 2.73 -26.18
N SER A 64 8.76 1.42 -26.11
CA SER A 64 9.84 0.43 -26.27
C SER A 64 9.35 -1.02 -26.24
N VAL A 65 9.93 -1.79 -27.16
CA VAL A 65 9.94 -3.26 -27.31
C VAL A 65 8.73 -3.89 -28.01
N SER A 66 8.80 -3.88 -29.35
CA SER A 66 8.19 -4.91 -30.18
C SER A 66 9.14 -6.11 -30.26
N ALA A 67 8.71 -7.24 -29.71
CA ALA A 67 9.18 -8.57 -30.08
C ALA A 67 8.02 -9.53 -29.80
N ASP A 68 7.12 -9.63 -30.78
CA ASP A 68 6.03 -10.61 -30.95
C ASP A 68 4.75 -9.88 -31.35
N GLY A 69 4.41 -9.97 -32.63
CA GLY A 69 3.39 -9.18 -33.31
C GLY A 69 1.94 -9.46 -32.89
N LEU A 70 1.59 -9.06 -31.67
CA LEU A 70 0.20 -8.84 -31.25
C LEU A 70 -0.12 -7.34 -31.39
N THR A 71 -1.11 -7.02 -32.21
CA THR A 71 -1.57 -5.65 -32.45
C THR A 71 -2.25 -5.07 -31.21
N ASN A 72 -1.90 -3.83 -30.86
CA ASN A 72 -2.38 -3.09 -29.68
C ASN A 72 -3.88 -2.70 -29.73
N ASP A 73 -4.61 -3.05 -30.79
CA ASP A 73 -5.97 -2.54 -31.01
C ASP A 73 -7.05 -3.26 -30.17
N ASP A 74 -6.74 -4.41 -29.56
CA ASP A 74 -7.64 -5.08 -28.60
C ASP A 74 -7.39 -4.66 -27.13
N LEU A 75 -6.43 -3.75 -26.88
CA LEU A 75 -6.02 -3.34 -25.53
C LEU A 75 -6.74 -2.09 -24.99
N ALA A 76 -7.70 -1.54 -25.75
CA ALA A 76 -8.37 -0.31 -25.36
C ALA A 76 -9.76 -0.56 -24.76
N ASN A 77 -9.95 -0.03 -23.55
CA ASN A 77 -11.25 0.24 -22.89
C ASN A 77 -11.82 -0.82 -21.94
N ASP A 78 -10.99 -1.36 -21.05
CA ASP A 78 -11.51 -1.88 -19.78
C ASP A 78 -11.22 -0.85 -18.68
N ASP A 79 -11.86 0.32 -18.85
CA ASP A 79 -11.75 1.48 -17.96
C ASP A 79 -11.92 1.01 -16.51
N LEU A 80 -11.01 1.39 -15.61
CA LEU A 80 -11.11 1.03 -14.20
C LEU A 80 -12.35 1.73 -13.64
N GLY A 81 -13.45 0.99 -13.54
CA GLY A 81 -14.70 1.51 -13.02
C GLY A 81 -14.54 2.00 -11.57
N PRO A 82 -15.38 2.94 -11.11
CA PRO A 82 -15.30 3.52 -9.77
C PRO A 82 -15.34 2.45 -8.65
N ASP A 83 -15.99 1.32 -8.89
CA ASP A 83 -16.11 0.20 -7.95
C ASP A 83 -14.78 -0.56 -7.73
N GLN A 84 -13.75 -0.28 -8.54
CA GLN A 84 -12.42 -0.88 -8.41
C GLN A 84 -11.51 -0.07 -7.46
N PHE A 85 -11.96 1.06 -6.92
CA PHE A 85 -11.20 1.89 -5.99
C PHE A 85 -11.83 1.95 -4.60
N LEU A 86 -11.02 1.73 -3.56
CA LEU A 86 -11.42 1.81 -2.16
C LEU A 86 -10.60 2.90 -1.44
N PRO A 87 -11.03 4.17 -1.44
CA PRO A 87 -10.34 5.26 -0.77
C PRO A 87 -10.53 5.17 0.74
N CYS A 88 -9.55 4.62 1.46
CA CYS A 88 -9.70 4.24 2.87
C CYS A 88 -8.56 4.74 3.77
N PHE A 89 -7.30 4.71 3.31
CA PHE A 89 -6.16 4.99 4.18
C PHE A 89 -6.08 6.47 4.55
N ARG A 90 -6.06 6.76 5.86
CA ARG A 90 -5.96 8.10 6.45
C ARG A 90 -4.53 8.54 6.65
N SER A 91 -3.63 7.57 6.83
CA SER A 91 -2.22 7.80 7.12
C SER A 91 -1.60 8.69 6.03
N ARG A 92 -0.80 9.66 6.46
CA ARG A 92 0.03 10.44 5.54
C ARG A 92 1.32 9.68 5.31
N ARG A 93 1.76 9.71 4.05
CA ARG A 93 3.04 9.20 3.60
C ARG A 93 4.18 9.51 4.58
N MET A 94 4.92 8.48 4.97
CA MET A 94 5.94 8.54 6.01
C MET A 94 7.36 8.63 5.45
N ASN A 95 7.58 9.50 4.46
CA ASN A 95 8.90 9.80 3.85
C ASN A 95 10.00 10.28 4.84
N GLN A 96 9.73 10.35 6.15
CA GLN A 96 10.68 10.84 7.18
C GLN A 96 10.85 9.85 8.35
N TRP A 97 10.33 8.63 8.20
CA TRP A 97 10.27 7.63 9.26
C TRP A 97 10.72 6.27 8.75
N SER A 98 11.85 6.24 8.08
CA SER A 98 12.58 4.98 8.05
C SER A 98 12.96 4.54 9.46
N LEU A 99 12.85 3.26 9.76
CA LEU A 99 13.45 2.66 10.96
C LEU A 99 14.99 2.58 10.84
N GLY A 100 15.60 3.45 10.02
CA GLY A 100 17.04 3.51 9.75
C GLY A 100 17.42 3.57 8.26
N VAL A 101 16.49 3.30 7.34
CA VAL A 101 16.71 3.31 5.87
C VAL A 101 17.11 4.69 5.31
N ASP A 102 16.53 5.81 5.76
CA ASP A 102 16.95 7.19 5.43
C ASP A 102 17.99 7.75 6.43
N GLY A 103 18.50 6.90 7.34
CA GLY A 103 19.59 7.23 8.26
C GLY A 103 19.23 8.14 9.45
N HIS A 104 17.99 8.60 9.60
CA HIS A 104 17.63 9.56 10.66
C HIS A 104 16.99 8.97 11.92
N SER A 105 16.43 7.75 11.89
CA SER A 105 15.91 7.13 13.11
C SER A 105 17.04 6.57 13.97
N GLN A 106 17.17 7.11 15.19
CA GLN A 106 18.22 6.70 16.14
C GLN A 106 17.80 5.54 17.05
N VAL A 107 16.58 5.03 16.92
CA VAL A 107 16.02 3.98 17.77
C VAL A 107 15.18 2.98 16.96
N ARG A 108 15.20 1.73 17.39
CA ARG A 108 14.28 0.69 16.89
C ARG A 108 12.88 0.94 17.44
N ARG A 109 11.86 0.28 16.88
CA ARG A 109 10.47 0.39 17.39
C ARG A 109 9.83 -0.98 17.56
N ASP A 110 8.88 -1.08 18.48
CA ASP A 110 7.99 -2.23 18.61
C ASP A 110 6.77 -2.12 17.68
N LEU A 111 5.88 -3.11 17.77
CA LEU A 111 4.65 -3.20 16.97
C LEU A 111 3.62 -2.11 17.33
N ASP A 112 3.81 -1.38 18.42
CA ASP A 112 3.00 -0.21 18.79
C ASP A 112 3.65 1.11 18.33
N GLY A 113 4.78 1.04 17.63
CA GLY A 113 5.56 2.21 17.22
C GLY A 113 6.31 2.88 18.38
N ARG A 114 6.45 2.25 19.55
CA ARG A 114 7.20 2.80 20.69
C ARG A 114 8.70 2.58 20.50
N PRO A 115 9.55 3.52 20.94
CA PRO A 115 11.00 3.36 20.80
C PRO A 115 11.53 2.22 21.67
N THR A 116 12.26 1.30 21.04
CA THR A 116 12.92 0.14 21.65
C THR A 116 14.43 0.16 21.38
N GLY A 117 15.14 -0.86 21.87
CA GLY A 117 16.60 -0.96 21.75
C GLY A 117 17.37 -0.30 22.89
N ARG A 118 18.70 -0.22 22.76
CA ARG A 118 19.61 0.42 23.72
C ARG A 118 20.35 1.57 23.02
N PRO A 119 20.80 2.60 23.74
CA PRO A 119 20.70 2.82 25.20
C PRO A 119 19.35 3.37 25.66
N ALA A 120 19.00 3.15 26.93
CA ALA A 120 17.71 3.55 27.50
C ALA A 120 17.46 5.07 27.46
N ILE A 121 18.52 5.87 27.58
CA ILE A 121 18.42 7.33 27.54
C ILE A 121 17.97 7.84 26.17
N ARG A 122 18.43 7.22 25.08
CA ARG A 122 17.97 7.57 23.72
C ARG A 122 16.49 7.25 23.53
N ARG A 123 16.01 6.14 24.08
CA ARG A 123 14.57 5.83 24.07
C ARG A 123 13.76 6.89 24.80
N LEU A 124 14.21 7.33 25.98
CA LEU A 124 13.50 8.36 26.74
C LEU A 124 13.43 9.69 25.99
N ILE A 125 14.56 10.14 25.44
CA ILE A 125 14.63 11.36 24.61
C ILE A 125 13.70 11.24 23.41
N GLN A 126 13.73 10.11 22.70
CA GLN A 126 12.85 9.89 21.55
C GLN A 126 11.37 9.86 21.97
N SER A 127 11.01 9.21 23.07
CA SER A 127 9.63 9.19 23.58
C SER A 127 9.12 10.60 23.88
N MET A 128 9.95 11.49 24.44
CA MET A 128 9.58 12.89 24.66
C MET A 128 9.40 13.63 23.34
N ARG A 129 10.31 13.45 22.38
CA ARG A 129 10.21 14.05 21.03
C ARG A 129 8.96 13.58 20.29
N ASP A 130 8.63 12.31 20.40
CA ASP A 130 7.43 11.71 19.80
C ASP A 130 6.18 12.33 20.46
N ALA A 131 6.13 12.47 21.79
CA ALA A 131 5.01 13.08 22.50
C ALA A 131 4.77 14.55 22.13
N LEU A 132 5.85 15.30 21.87
CA LEU A 132 5.79 16.69 21.43
C LEU A 132 5.50 16.86 19.93
N SER A 133 5.55 15.77 19.16
CA SER A 133 5.23 15.80 17.74
C SER A 133 3.73 15.98 17.51
N ARG A 134 3.35 16.63 16.40
CA ARG A 134 1.95 16.73 15.97
C ARG A 134 1.32 15.34 15.94
N ARG A 135 0.07 15.20 16.40
CA ARG A 135 -0.63 13.90 16.49
C ARG A 135 -0.56 13.09 15.19
N SER A 136 -0.73 13.73 14.04
CA SER A 136 -0.64 13.11 12.71
C SER A 136 0.77 12.68 12.27
N ARG A 137 1.77 12.89 13.13
CA ARG A 137 3.18 12.47 12.98
C ARG A 137 3.66 11.62 14.16
N GLN A 138 2.76 11.27 15.09
CA GLN A 138 3.11 10.43 16.22
C GLN A 138 3.07 8.97 15.76
N PRO A 139 4.16 8.21 15.90
CA PRO A 139 4.24 6.85 15.36
C PRO A 139 3.17 5.93 15.86
N LYS A 140 2.90 5.97 17.16
CA LYS A 140 1.86 5.14 17.76
C LYS A 140 0.50 5.41 17.11
N VAL A 141 0.18 6.68 16.86
CA VAL A 141 -1.07 7.07 16.20
C VAL A 141 -1.06 6.59 14.76
N MET A 142 0.03 6.80 14.03
CA MET A 142 0.12 6.41 12.62
C MET A 142 0.04 4.90 12.43
N VAL A 143 0.75 4.11 13.25
CA VAL A 143 0.69 2.64 13.21
C VAL A 143 -0.72 2.15 13.52
N SER A 144 -1.37 2.74 14.53
CA SER A 144 -2.78 2.45 14.86
C SER A 144 -3.71 2.80 13.71
N GLU A 145 -3.58 4.00 13.13
CA GLU A 145 -4.44 4.45 12.02
C GLU A 145 -4.26 3.57 10.78
N TRP A 146 -3.03 3.27 10.38
CA TRP A 146 -2.78 2.38 9.23
C TRP A 146 -3.33 0.98 9.50
N SER A 147 -3.11 0.44 10.71
CA SER A 147 -3.61 -0.87 11.13
C SER A 147 -5.15 -0.95 11.10
N GLU A 148 -5.81 0.07 11.65
CA GLU A 148 -7.27 0.21 11.60
C GLU A 148 -7.79 0.30 10.17
N ASP A 149 -7.12 1.08 9.32
CA ASP A 149 -7.51 1.24 7.91
C ASP A 149 -7.36 -0.07 7.13
N PHE A 150 -6.27 -0.80 7.35
CA PHE A 150 -6.09 -2.14 6.79
C PHE A 150 -7.21 -3.09 7.23
N LEU A 151 -7.50 -3.16 8.53
CA LEU A 151 -8.59 -4.01 9.04
C LEU A 151 -9.95 -3.61 8.46
N HIS A 152 -10.18 -2.32 8.26
CA HIS A 152 -11.39 -1.82 7.61
C HIS A 152 -11.50 -2.32 6.16
N VAL A 153 -10.41 -2.24 5.38
CA VAL A 153 -10.36 -2.76 4.02
C VAL A 153 -10.59 -4.26 3.99
N ILE A 154 -9.93 -5.03 4.87
CA ILE A 154 -10.13 -6.48 4.96
C ILE A 154 -11.59 -6.81 5.28
N HIS A 155 -12.22 -6.06 6.18
CA HIS A 155 -13.63 -6.25 6.50
C HIS A 155 -14.57 -5.90 5.33
N GLN A 156 -14.24 -4.89 4.52
CA GLN A 156 -15.00 -4.54 3.33
C GLN A 156 -14.81 -5.55 2.20
N PHE A 157 -13.56 -5.93 1.92
CA PHE A 157 -13.18 -6.87 0.86
C PHE A 157 -13.65 -8.31 1.15
N LYS A 158 -13.72 -8.69 2.43
CA LYS A 158 -14.12 -10.03 2.90
C LYS A 158 -13.36 -11.14 2.16
N PRO A 159 -12.04 -11.28 2.39
CA PRO A 159 -11.22 -12.25 1.69
C PRO A 159 -11.79 -13.67 1.78
N GLU A 160 -11.93 -14.31 0.64
CA GLU A 160 -12.33 -15.71 0.51
C GLU A 160 -11.10 -16.58 0.21
N ARG A 161 -11.30 -17.90 0.24
CA ARG A 161 -10.23 -18.84 -0.06
C ARG A 161 -9.77 -18.68 -1.51
N GLY A 162 -8.51 -18.31 -1.69
CA GLY A 162 -7.88 -18.16 -3.00
C GLY A 162 -7.74 -16.70 -3.45
N ASP A 163 -8.34 -15.77 -2.71
CA ASP A 163 -8.07 -14.35 -2.88
C ASP A 163 -6.63 -14.02 -2.49
N ARG A 164 -6.11 -12.95 -3.09
CA ARG A 164 -4.79 -12.42 -2.78
C ARG A 164 -4.87 -10.98 -2.34
N ILE A 165 -4.01 -10.62 -1.41
CA ILE A 165 -3.82 -9.25 -0.95
C ILE A 165 -2.38 -8.88 -1.32
N LEU A 166 -2.19 -7.84 -2.10
CA LEU A 166 -0.89 -7.31 -2.49
C LEU A 166 -0.70 -5.94 -1.85
N VAL A 167 0.24 -5.82 -0.92
CA VAL A 167 0.62 -4.51 -0.36
C VAL A 167 1.77 -3.97 -1.19
N ASN A 168 1.47 -2.97 -2.02
CA ASN A 168 2.46 -2.28 -2.81
C ASN A 168 3.24 -1.27 -1.95
N THR A 169 4.40 -0.83 -2.45
CA THR A 169 5.17 0.29 -1.89
C THR A 169 5.44 0.23 -0.38
N THR A 170 5.65 -0.99 0.14
CA THR A 170 5.85 -1.20 1.58
C THR A 170 7.21 -0.69 2.04
N ASP A 171 7.17 0.21 3.02
CA ASP A 171 8.32 0.63 3.82
C ASP A 171 8.28 0.00 5.22
N ASP A 172 9.29 0.34 6.03
CA ASP A 172 9.41 -0.09 7.42
C ASP A 172 8.17 0.22 8.28
N PHE A 173 7.50 1.35 8.01
CA PHE A 173 6.33 1.77 8.75
C PHE A 173 5.11 0.95 8.35
N VAL A 174 4.88 0.77 7.05
CA VAL A 174 3.80 -0.08 6.52
C VAL A 174 3.93 -1.50 7.07
N MET A 175 5.15 -2.03 7.19
CA MET A 175 5.38 -3.31 7.85
C MET A 175 4.97 -3.36 9.32
N LEU A 176 5.27 -2.31 10.10
CA LEU A 176 4.81 -2.24 11.49
C LEU A 176 3.29 -2.12 11.57
N GLY A 177 2.68 -1.31 10.69
CA GLY A 177 1.23 -1.19 10.56
C GLY A 177 0.58 -2.53 10.25
N LEU A 178 1.10 -3.27 9.28
CA LEU A 178 0.63 -4.60 8.89
C LEU A 178 0.80 -5.61 10.02
N ALA A 179 1.97 -5.67 10.63
CA ALA A 179 2.23 -6.57 11.76
C ALA A 179 1.35 -6.23 12.98
N ASN A 180 1.01 -4.95 13.19
CA ASN A 180 0.04 -4.53 14.20
C ASN A 180 -1.37 -4.99 13.84
N ALA A 181 -1.80 -4.81 12.59
CA ALA A 181 -3.12 -5.21 12.12
C ALA A 181 -3.34 -6.73 12.23
N LEU A 182 -2.33 -7.52 11.85
CA LEU A 182 -2.40 -8.98 11.88
C LEU A 182 -2.51 -9.57 13.29
N GLN A 183 -2.14 -8.83 14.34
CA GLN A 183 -2.42 -9.25 15.74
C GLN A 183 -3.90 -9.21 16.08
N HIS A 184 -4.66 -8.36 15.39
CA HIS A 184 -6.08 -8.11 15.64
C HIS A 184 -6.98 -8.70 14.54
N CYS A 185 -6.40 -9.08 13.39
CA CYS A 185 -7.12 -9.69 12.29
C CYS A 185 -7.59 -11.11 12.65
N ARG A 186 -8.90 -11.31 12.60
CA ARG A 186 -9.52 -12.64 12.71
C ARG A 186 -10.13 -12.94 11.34
N SER A 187 -9.52 -13.86 10.62
CA SER A 187 -10.04 -14.37 9.35
C SER A 187 -10.45 -15.83 9.52
N GLU A 188 -11.59 -16.19 8.92
CA GLU A 188 -12.07 -17.58 8.87
C GLU A 188 -11.17 -18.46 7.98
N HIS A 189 -10.41 -17.84 7.08
CA HIS A 189 -9.50 -18.49 6.15
C HIS A 189 -8.09 -17.89 6.23
N PRO A 190 -7.02 -18.70 5.99
CA PRO A 190 -5.67 -18.16 5.88
C PRO A 190 -5.61 -17.07 4.80
N LEU A 191 -5.14 -15.88 5.18
CA LEU A 191 -4.93 -14.77 4.24
C LEU A 191 -3.61 -14.97 3.52
N GLN A 192 -3.62 -14.85 2.18
CA GLN A 192 -2.41 -14.75 1.39
C GLN A 192 -2.09 -13.26 1.15
N ILE A 193 -1.04 -12.77 1.82
CA ILE A 193 -0.59 -11.39 1.73
C ILE A 193 0.81 -11.37 1.12
N ASP A 194 0.91 -10.84 -0.09
CA ASP A 194 2.14 -10.62 -0.81
C ASP A 194 2.57 -9.14 -0.59
N VAL A 195 3.85 -8.90 -0.30
CA VAL A 195 4.36 -7.58 0.11
C VAL A 195 5.52 -7.16 -0.78
N ILE A 196 5.43 -6.00 -1.43
CA ILE A 196 6.49 -5.43 -2.28
C ILE A 196 7.24 -4.35 -1.52
N PHE A 197 8.48 -4.65 -1.15
CA PHE A 197 9.34 -3.72 -0.43
C PHE A 197 10.05 -2.74 -1.34
N HIS A 198 10.07 -1.47 -0.93
CA HIS A 198 10.90 -0.44 -1.54
C HIS A 198 11.99 -0.02 -0.54
N PHE A 199 13.24 -0.36 -0.84
CA PHE A 199 14.39 0.11 -0.08
C PHE A 199 15.15 1.15 -0.89
N ALA A 200 15.36 2.33 -0.32
CA ALA A 200 16.35 3.28 -0.84
C ALA A 200 17.73 2.86 -0.31
N LEU A 201 18.64 2.50 -1.20
CA LEU A 201 20.05 2.32 -0.84
C LEU A 201 20.72 3.70 -0.87
N TYR A 202 21.07 4.22 0.30
CA TYR A 202 21.92 5.41 0.39
C TYR A 202 23.38 4.97 0.29
N ALA A 203 24.08 5.47 -0.73
CA ALA A 203 25.52 5.34 -0.81
C ALA A 203 26.16 6.12 0.35
N ALA A 204 26.99 5.43 1.12
CA ALA A 204 27.75 6.00 2.23
C ALA A 204 28.97 6.79 1.74
#